data_AF-A0A1H9MTN9-F1
#
_entry.id   AF-A0A1H9MTN9-F1
#
_cell.length_a   1.000
_cell.length_b   1.000
_cell.length_c   1.000
_cell.angle_alpha   90.00
_cell.angle_beta   90.00
_cell.angle_gamma   90.00
#
_symmetry.space_group_name_H-M   'P 1'
#
loop_
_entity.id
_entity.type
_entity.pdbx_description
1 polymer ?
#
loop_
_entity_poly.entity_id
_entity_poly.type
_entity_poly.pdbx_seq_one_letter_code
_entity_poly.pdbx_strand_id
1 'polypeptide(L)'
;MKFNLVAPCKDCPFRRDVQGYLHPERAQDILDSIVRQDASFTCHKTISGDRWDEELQVEEENWDDTYRPYEPGPDDQFCAGALIMLEKLGNPNRLPRLANFLGLWHSEQMRNRDQVFESEAEMVAHMKEGTG
;
A
#
# COMPACT_ATOMS: atom_id res chain seq x y z
N MET A 1 10.13 -0.47 9.02
CA MET A 1 9.64 -1.13 7.79
C MET A 1 10.81 -1.60 6.94
N LYS A 2 10.72 -2.82 6.40
CA LYS A 2 11.73 -3.51 5.55
C LYS A 2 11.29 -3.50 4.07
N PHE A 3 12.22 -3.77 3.14
CA PHE A 3 11.97 -3.77 1.68
C PHE A 3 12.27 -5.13 1.01
N ASN A 4 12.10 -6.24 1.73
CA ASN A 4 12.56 -7.55 1.27
C ASN A 4 11.55 -8.28 0.36
N LEU A 5 10.31 -7.78 0.24
CA LEU A 5 9.31 -8.39 -0.65
C LEU A 5 9.61 -8.02 -2.09
N VAL A 6 9.76 -9.06 -2.93
CA VAL A 6 10.12 -8.92 -4.34
C VAL A 6 8.98 -9.24 -5.30
N ALA A 7 7.79 -9.60 -4.81
CA ALA A 7 6.63 -9.93 -5.65
C ALA A 7 5.33 -9.56 -4.94
N PRO A 8 4.29 -9.08 -5.65
CA PRO A 8 2.97 -8.89 -5.06
C PRO A 8 2.42 -10.21 -4.52
N CYS A 9 1.78 -10.17 -3.36
CA CYS A 9 1.18 -11.37 -2.77
C CYS A 9 -0.05 -11.85 -3.57
N LYS A 10 -0.55 -13.05 -3.24
CA LYS A 10 -1.67 -13.68 -3.97
C LYS A 10 -2.97 -12.85 -3.97
N ASP A 11 -3.21 -12.06 -2.92
CA ASP A 11 -4.43 -11.26 -2.70
C ASP A 11 -4.08 -9.75 -2.73
N CYS A 12 -3.07 -9.36 -3.51
CA CYS A 12 -2.56 -7.98 -3.50
C CYS A 12 -3.56 -7.03 -4.18
N PRO A 13 -3.93 -5.89 -3.57
CA PRO A 13 -4.85 -4.94 -4.19
C PRO A 13 -4.24 -4.24 -5.42
N PHE A 14 -2.91 -4.32 -5.60
CA PHE A 14 -2.25 -3.75 -6.78
C PHE A 14 -2.21 -4.72 -7.96
N ARG A 15 -2.72 -5.94 -7.81
CA ARG A 15 -2.76 -6.92 -8.89
C ARG A 15 -3.99 -6.74 -9.77
N ARG A 16 -3.77 -6.77 -11.09
CA ARG A 16 -4.81 -6.70 -12.12
C ARG A 16 -5.43 -8.05 -12.48
N ASP A 17 -4.75 -9.14 -12.12
CA ASP A 17 -5.15 -10.52 -12.43
C ASP A 17 -5.91 -11.21 -11.29
N VAL A 18 -6.30 -10.46 -10.25
CA VAL A 18 -7.18 -10.90 -9.16
C VAL A 18 -8.48 -10.11 -9.20
N GLN A 19 -9.57 -10.65 -8.64
CA GLN A 19 -10.83 -9.91 -8.56
C GLN A 19 -10.67 -8.67 -7.67
N GLY A 20 -11.08 -7.49 -8.16
CA GLY A 20 -11.12 -6.27 -7.36
C GLY A 20 -12.11 -6.40 -6.19
N TYR A 21 -11.70 -5.99 -5.00
CA TYR A 21 -12.46 -6.16 -3.75
C TYR A 21 -12.49 -4.91 -2.86
N LEU A 22 -11.85 -3.82 -3.28
CA LEU A 22 -11.91 -2.55 -2.57
C LEU A 22 -13.02 -1.68 -3.16
N HIS A 23 -13.61 -0.81 -2.32
CA HIS A 23 -14.40 0.30 -2.84
C HIS A 23 -13.51 1.18 -3.75
N PRO A 24 -13.99 1.69 -4.90
CA PRO A 24 -13.19 2.56 -5.76
C PRO A 24 -12.62 3.77 -5.02
N GLU A 25 -13.39 4.39 -4.13
CA GLU A 25 -12.91 5.50 -3.28
C GLU A 25 -11.77 5.07 -2.38
N ARG A 26 -11.85 3.88 -1.78
CA ARG A 26 -10.77 3.34 -0.95
C ARG A 26 -9.50 3.07 -1.76
N ALA A 27 -9.64 2.62 -3.00
CA ALA A 27 -8.51 2.45 -3.89
C ALA A 27 -7.87 3.80 -4.25
N GLN A 28 -8.68 4.83 -4.48
CA GLN A 28 -8.22 6.20 -4.71
C GLN A 28 -7.47 6.75 -3.48
N ASP A 29 -7.99 6.59 -2.26
CA ASP A 29 -7.33 7.04 -1.03
C ASP A 29 -5.93 6.41 -0.85
N ILE A 30 -5.83 5.11 -1.14
CA ILE A 30 -4.56 4.39 -1.07
C ILE A 30 -3.57 4.96 -2.09
N LEU A 31 -4.02 5.18 -3.32
CA LEU A 31 -3.20 5.76 -4.38
C LEU A 31 -2.76 7.18 -4.02
N ASP A 32 -3.65 8.04 -3.54
CA ASP A 32 -3.32 9.40 -3.10
C ASP A 32 -2.30 9.39 -1.96
N SER A 33 -2.47 8.51 -0.98
CA SER A 33 -1.53 8.36 0.13
C SER A 33 -0.12 8.01 -0.36
N ILE A 34 0.02 7.00 -1.22
CA ILE A 34 1.36 6.54 -1.65
C ILE A 34 1.96 7.40 -2.76
N VAL A 35 1.14 7.95 -3.67
CA VAL A 35 1.62 8.72 -4.83
C VAL A 35 1.89 10.17 -4.47
N ARG A 36 1.00 10.77 -3.66
CA ARG A 36 0.98 12.23 -3.43
C ARG A 36 1.47 12.62 -2.04
N GLN A 37 1.39 11.73 -1.06
CA GLN A 37 1.72 12.03 0.35
C GLN A 37 2.96 11.30 0.87
N ASP A 38 3.73 10.66 -0.02
CA ASP A 38 4.93 9.88 0.33
C ASP A 38 4.68 8.77 1.37
N ALA A 39 3.43 8.37 1.59
CA ALA A 39 3.09 7.36 2.60
C ALA A 39 3.61 5.97 2.20
N SER A 40 3.96 5.16 3.19
CA SER A 40 4.25 3.74 2.98
C SER A 40 2.96 2.91 2.97
N PHE A 41 2.91 1.86 2.16
CA PHE A 41 1.84 0.86 2.23
C PHE A 41 2.39 -0.47 2.75
N THR A 42 2.08 -0.79 4.00
CA THR A 42 2.48 -2.06 4.63
C THR A 42 1.79 -3.24 3.94
N CYS A 43 2.53 -4.29 3.63
CA CYS A 43 1.93 -5.51 3.11
C CYS A 43 1.01 -6.14 4.17
N HIS A 44 -0.26 -6.38 3.82
CA HIS A 44 -1.25 -6.99 4.72
C HIS A 44 -0.86 -8.41 5.20
N LYS A 45 0.14 -9.06 4.59
CA LYS A 45 0.64 -10.40 5.00
C LYS A 45 1.81 -10.35 5.97
N THR A 46 2.35 -9.16 6.20
CA THR A 46 3.55 -8.96 7.02
C THR A 46 3.30 -7.96 8.12
N ILE A 47 2.03 -7.60 8.37
CA ILE A 47 1.65 -6.78 9.52
C ILE A 47 2.08 -7.55 10.77
N SER A 48 2.94 -6.93 11.55
CA SER A 48 3.58 -7.52 12.73
C SER A 48 3.55 -6.59 13.94
N GLY A 49 3.02 -5.38 13.77
CA GLY A 49 2.85 -4.40 14.82
C GLY A 49 1.50 -4.49 15.51
N ASP A 50 1.32 -3.63 16.49
CA ASP A 50 0.15 -3.60 17.34
C ASP A 50 -0.74 -2.41 17.01
N ARG A 51 -2.03 -2.55 17.28
CA ARG A 51 -3.00 -1.45 17.30
C ARG A 51 -3.31 -1.17 18.75
N TRP A 52 -3.13 0.08 19.17
CA TRP A 52 -3.39 0.47 20.54
C TRP A 52 -4.67 1.30 20.59
N ASP A 53 -5.44 1.07 21.65
CA ASP A 53 -6.65 1.84 21.95
C ASP A 53 -6.20 3.09 22.70
N GLU A 54 -5.67 4.07 21.96
CA GLU A 54 -5.44 5.39 22.52
C GLU A 54 -6.80 6.09 22.60
N GLU A 55 -7.23 6.45 23.81
CA GLU A 55 -8.43 7.30 24.04
C GLU A 55 -8.09 8.71 23.51
N LEU A 56 -8.12 8.86 22.20
CA LEU A 56 -7.95 10.15 21.55
C LEU A 56 -9.13 11.01 21.98
N GLN A 57 -8.84 12.17 22.58
CA GLN A 57 -9.83 13.23 22.76
C GLN A 57 -10.16 13.81 21.38
N VAL A 58 -11.00 13.09 20.63
CA VAL A 58 -11.51 13.57 19.35
C VAL A 58 -12.59 14.58 19.66
N GLU A 59 -12.40 15.84 19.28
CA GLU A 59 -13.50 16.82 19.25
C GLU A 59 -14.62 16.25 18.36
N GLU A 60 -15.87 16.33 18.82
CA GLU A 60 -17.06 15.57 18.38
C GLU A 60 -17.34 15.53 16.86
N GLU A 61 -16.67 16.32 16.03
CA GLU A 61 -17.02 16.56 14.63
C GLU A 61 -16.36 15.62 13.60
N ASN A 62 -15.43 14.73 13.99
CA ASN A 62 -14.85 13.71 13.09
C ASN A 62 -14.99 12.30 13.66
N TRP A 63 -16.21 11.78 13.60
CA TRP A 63 -16.62 10.49 14.16
C TRP A 63 -16.27 9.31 13.22
N ASP A 64 -15.09 8.72 13.42
CA ASP A 64 -14.90 7.27 13.31
C ASP A 64 -14.35 6.78 14.66
N ASP A 65 -15.27 6.35 15.53
CA ASP A 65 -15.06 5.81 16.89
C ASP A 65 -14.23 4.50 16.92
N THR A 66 -13.66 4.10 15.77
CA THR A 66 -12.82 2.90 15.64
C THR A 66 -11.38 3.20 15.23
N TYR A 67 -10.97 4.48 15.17
CA TYR A 67 -9.60 4.83 14.81
C TYR A 67 -8.60 4.38 15.87
N ARG A 68 -7.97 3.22 15.61
CA ARG A 68 -6.88 2.66 16.40
C ARG A 68 -5.56 2.90 15.68
N PRO A 69 -4.69 3.81 16.17
CA PRO A 69 -3.37 4.02 15.60
C PRO A 69 -2.60 2.70 15.50
N TYR A 70 -1.96 2.47 14.36
CA TYR A 70 -1.12 1.31 14.13
C TYR A 70 0.34 1.67 14.40
N GLU A 71 0.99 0.93 15.30
CA GLU A 71 2.42 1.02 15.55
C GLU A 71 3.14 -0.03 14.69
N PRO A 72 4.02 0.36 13.73
CA PRO A 72 4.65 -0.60 12.84
C PRO A 72 5.58 -1.58 13.56
N GLY A 73 5.41 -2.87 13.29
CA GLY A 73 6.25 -3.94 13.84
C GLY A 73 7.58 -4.14 13.10
N PRO A 74 8.50 -4.93 13.67
CA PRO A 74 9.83 -5.16 13.11
C PRO A 74 9.82 -5.98 11.81
N ASP A 75 8.75 -6.73 11.54
CA ASP A 75 8.63 -7.58 10.34
C ASP A 75 7.79 -6.97 9.23
N ASP A 76 7.23 -5.78 9.47
CA ASP A 76 6.49 -5.00 8.49
C ASP A 76 7.33 -4.75 7.24
N GLN A 77 6.80 -5.22 6.11
CA GLN A 77 7.39 -5.01 4.80
C GLN A 77 6.61 -3.95 4.02
N PHE A 78 7.33 -3.14 3.25
CA PHE A 78 6.73 -2.34 2.20
C PHE A 78 6.12 -3.29 1.16
N CYS A 79 4.88 -3.04 0.77
CA CYS A 79 4.18 -3.86 -0.21
C CYS A 79 4.87 -3.84 -1.57
N ALA A 80 5.28 -5.02 -2.06
CA ALA A 80 5.91 -5.17 -3.37
C ALA A 80 5.00 -4.72 -4.53
N GLY A 81 3.69 -4.95 -4.43
CA GLY A 81 2.74 -4.45 -5.43
C GLY A 81 2.69 -2.93 -5.49
N ALA A 82 2.73 -2.27 -4.32
CA ALA A 82 2.80 -0.81 -4.25
C ALA A 82 4.13 -0.28 -4.80
N LEU A 83 5.26 -0.95 -4.52
CA LEU A 83 6.58 -0.57 -5.07
C LEU A 83 6.59 -0.63 -6.60
N ILE A 84 6.08 -1.71 -7.19
CA ILE A 84 5.98 -1.85 -8.65
C ILE A 84 5.05 -0.77 -9.23
N MET A 85 3.90 -0.50 -8.59
CA MET A 85 2.97 0.54 -9.02
C MET A 85 3.64 1.93 -9.01
N LEU A 86 4.29 2.28 -7.90
CA LEU A 86 5.02 3.56 -7.77
C LEU A 86 6.10 3.69 -8.83
N GLU A 87 6.79 2.60 -9.16
CA GLU A 87 7.80 2.60 -10.20
C GLU A 87 7.22 2.84 -11.59
N LYS A 88 6.11 2.17 -11.94
CA LYS A 88 5.39 2.38 -13.22
C LYS A 88 4.88 3.81 -13.36
N LEU A 89 4.54 4.46 -12.25
CA LEU A 89 4.14 5.87 -12.20
C LEU A 89 5.33 6.84 -12.18
N GLY A 90 6.57 6.37 -12.32
CA GLY A 90 7.77 7.21 -12.39
C GLY A 90 8.42 7.52 -11.04
N ASN A 91 8.17 6.71 -10.01
CA ASN A 91 8.67 6.85 -8.64
C ASN A 91 8.37 8.21 -7.98
N PRO A 92 7.11 8.65 -7.90
CA PRO A 92 6.74 9.91 -7.25
C PRO A 92 7.03 9.87 -5.74
N ASN A 93 6.92 8.70 -5.11
CA ASN A 93 7.17 8.52 -3.69
C ASN A 93 8.67 8.55 -3.35
N ARG A 94 9.03 9.30 -2.30
CA ARG A 94 10.42 9.46 -1.84
C ARG A 94 10.99 8.22 -1.15
N LEU A 95 10.16 7.39 -0.50
CA LEU A 95 10.64 6.25 0.27
C LEU A 95 11.29 5.17 -0.61
N PRO A 96 10.69 4.69 -1.72
CA PRO A 96 11.37 3.76 -2.63
C PRO A 96 12.63 4.34 -3.25
N ARG A 97 12.66 5.65 -3.53
CA ARG A 97 13.84 6.34 -4.07
C ARG A 97 14.99 6.36 -3.07
N LEU A 98 14.71 6.67 -1.80
CA LEU A 98 15.69 6.62 -0.72
C LEU A 98 16.14 5.17 -0.47
N ALA A 99 15.23 4.20 -0.47
CA ALA A 99 15.56 2.79 -0.33
C ALA A 99 16.47 2.29 -1.46
N ASN A 100 16.23 2.72 -2.70
CA ASN A 100 17.09 2.42 -3.83
C ASN A 100 18.48 3.05 -3.69
N PHE A 101 18.53 4.31 -3.28
CA PHE A 101 19.80 5.01 -3.02
C PHE A 101 20.63 4.32 -1.93
N LEU A 102 19.98 3.81 -0.88
CA LEU A 102 20.64 3.10 0.22
C LEU A 102 20.95 1.63 -0.08
N GLY A 103 20.61 1.12 -1.26
CA GLY A 103 20.80 -0.29 -1.62
C GLY A 103 19.88 -1.27 -0.88
N LEU A 104 18.78 -0.79 -0.31
CA LEU A 104 17.80 -1.60 0.42
C LEU A 104 16.74 -2.22 -0.50
N TRP A 105 16.57 -1.67 -1.70
CA TRP A 105 15.61 -2.13 -2.70
C TRP A 105 16.10 -1.77 -4.10
N HIS A 106 15.85 -2.63 -5.10
CA HIS A 106 16.11 -2.32 -6.50
C HIS A 106 14.93 -2.77 -7.37
N SER A 107 14.59 -1.98 -8.39
CA SER A 107 13.52 -2.32 -9.35
C SER A 107 13.74 -3.69 -10.02
N GLU A 108 14.99 -4.00 -10.37
CA GLU A 108 15.37 -5.20 -11.14
C GLU A 108 15.08 -6.50 -10.39
N GLN A 109 15.02 -6.48 -9.06
CA GLN A 109 14.71 -7.67 -8.26
C GLN A 109 13.21 -8.02 -8.28
N MET A 110 12.35 -7.10 -8.74
CA MET A 110 10.91 -7.23 -8.67
C MET A 110 10.39 -8.22 -9.72
N ARG A 111 9.60 -9.19 -9.25
CA ARG A 111 8.97 -10.23 -10.06
C ARG A 111 7.47 -9.96 -10.23
N ASN A 112 6.88 -10.58 -11.25
CA ASN A 112 5.45 -10.48 -11.58
C ASN A 112 4.99 -9.04 -11.84
N ARG A 113 5.84 -8.25 -12.49
CA ARG A 113 5.57 -6.83 -12.78
C ARG A 113 4.37 -6.66 -13.72
N ASP A 114 4.19 -7.62 -14.61
CA ASP A 114 3.06 -7.76 -15.54
C ASP A 114 1.70 -7.96 -14.84
N GLN A 115 1.71 -8.45 -13.60
CA GLN A 115 0.50 -8.64 -12.80
C GLN A 115 0.03 -7.36 -12.11
N VAL A 116 0.82 -6.29 -12.08
CA VAL A 116 0.47 -5.03 -11.41
C VAL A 116 -0.17 -4.06 -12.41
N PHE A 117 -1.14 -3.25 -11.98
CA PHE A 117 -1.75 -2.22 -12.85
C PHE A 117 -0.71 -1.28 -13.49
N GLU A 118 -1.04 -0.72 -14.66
CA GLU A 118 -0.18 0.23 -15.37
C GLU A 118 -0.51 1.69 -15.02
N SER A 119 -1.71 1.96 -14.49
CA SER A 119 -2.15 3.32 -14.16
C SER A 119 -3.10 3.37 -12.98
N GLU A 120 -3.18 4.53 -12.32
CA GLU A 120 -4.11 4.77 -11.21
C GLU A 120 -5.56 4.53 -11.66
N ALA A 121 -5.93 5.02 -12.85
CA ALA A 121 -7.26 4.87 -13.42
C ALA A 121 -7.62 3.39 -13.67
N GLU A 122 -6.67 2.58 -14.13
CA GLU A 122 -6.88 1.14 -14.32
C GLU A 122 -7.17 0.44 -12.98
N MET A 123 -6.39 0.74 -11.95
CA MET A 123 -6.60 0.19 -10.61
C MET A 123 -7.98 0.58 -10.08
N VAL A 124 -8.35 1.86 -10.11
CA VAL A 124 -9.63 2.34 -9.58
C VAL A 124 -10.82 1.72 -10.33
N ALA A 125 -10.76 1.65 -11.66
CA ALA A 125 -11.83 1.07 -12.47
C ALA A 125 -12.01 -0.44 -12.28
N HIS A 126 -10.94 -1.15 -11.89
CA HIS A 126 -10.97 -2.59 -11.61
C HIS A 126 -11.60 -2.92 -10.25
N MET A 127 -11.55 -1.98 -9.31
CA MET A 127 -12.07 -2.13 -7.96
C MET A 127 -13.59 -2.06 -7.96
N LYS A 128 -14.22 -2.88 -7.12
CA LYS A 128 -15.67 -3.04 -7.02
C LYS A 128 -16.03 -3.12 -5.55
N GLU A 129 -17.23 -2.61 -5.20
CA GLU A 129 -17.85 -2.92 -3.91
C GLU A 129 -17.70 -4.41 -3.65
N GLY A 130 -16.87 -4.74 -2.66
CA GLY A 130 -16.78 -6.11 -2.18
C GLY A 130 -18.15 -6.45 -1.64
N THR A 131 -18.85 -7.37 -2.31
CA THR A 131 -20.02 -8.04 -1.73
C THR A 131 -19.51 -8.91 -0.60
N GLY A 132 -19.22 -8.28 0.54
CA GLY A 132 -18.98 -8.92 1.82
C GLY A 132 -20.29 -9.30 2.49
#